data_AF-A0A2D4I7T7-F1
#
_entry.id   AF-A0A2D4I7T7-F1
#
_cell.length_a   1.000
_cell.length_b   1.000
_cell.length_c   1.000
_cell.angle_alpha   90.00
_cell.angle_beta   90.00
_cell.angle_gamma   90.00
#
_symmetry.space_group_name_H-M   'P 1'
#
loop_
_entity.id
_entity.type
_entity.pdbx_description
1 polymer ?
#
loop_
_entity_poly.entity_id
_entity_poly.type
_entity_poly.pdbx_seq_one_letter_code
_entity_poly.pdbx_strand_id
1 'polypeptide(L)'
;ASVLHLGNVQFTTDEYGSAQVTTENQIKYLARLLGLDNSVLQEALTHKKIIAKGEQLISPLSLEQASYARDALAKAVYGRTFSWLVGKINKSLAYKQTETPGWRKSSTVLGLLDIYGFEVFQHNSFEQFCINYCNEKLQQLFIELTLKSEQEEYEAEGIAWEPVQYFNNKIICDLVEEKFKGIISILDEECLRPGEATDTTFLEKLEETIKSHPHFLT
;
A
#
# COMPACT_ATOMS: atom_id res chain seq x y z
N ALA A 1 -18.43 8.88 8.67
CA ALA A 1 -19.79 8.32 8.52
C ALA A 1 -19.88 7.39 7.31
N SER A 2 -19.69 7.86 6.07
CA SER A 2 -19.87 7.05 4.85
C SER A 2 -19.02 5.77 4.82
N VAL A 3 -17.76 5.83 5.26
CA VAL A 3 -16.86 4.66 5.36
C VAL A 3 -17.43 3.58 6.29
N LEU A 4 -18.02 3.97 7.43
CA LEU A 4 -18.60 3.03 8.37
C LEU A 4 -19.89 2.41 7.83
N HIS A 5 -20.74 3.22 7.18
CA HIS A 5 -21.97 2.72 6.55
C HIS A 5 -21.70 1.79 5.36
N LEU A 6 -20.60 1.99 4.63
CA LEU A 6 -20.14 1.04 3.60
C LEU A 6 -19.96 -0.36 4.19
N GLY A 7 -19.40 -0.49 5.39
CA GLY A 7 -19.22 -1.79 6.06
C GLY A 7 -20.52 -2.54 6.39
N ASN A 8 -21.66 -1.85 6.41
CA ASN A 8 -22.97 -2.45 6.66
C ASN A 8 -23.69 -2.89 5.37
N VAL A 9 -23.10 -2.64 4.20
CA VAL A 9 -23.67 -3.07 2.92
C VAL A 9 -23.47 -4.58 2.77
N GLN A 10 -24.58 -5.28 2.58
CA GLN A 10 -24.63 -6.72 2.35
C GLN A 10 -25.17 -7.04 0.95
N PHE A 11 -24.67 -8.14 0.41
CA PHE A 11 -25.01 -8.66 -0.90
C PHE A 11 -25.57 -10.09 -0.76
N THR A 12 -26.40 -10.50 -1.72
CA THR A 12 -26.87 -11.87 -1.94
C THR A 12 -26.64 -12.24 -3.39
N THR A 13 -26.69 -13.53 -3.72
CA THR A 13 -26.69 -14.01 -5.11
C THR A 13 -28.12 -14.09 -5.64
N ASP A 14 -28.33 -13.67 -6.88
CA ASP A 14 -29.55 -13.95 -7.63
C ASP A 14 -29.53 -15.38 -8.24
N GLU A 15 -30.59 -15.75 -8.97
CA GLU A 15 -30.73 -17.05 -9.64
C GLU A 15 -29.65 -17.33 -10.69
N TYR A 16 -28.96 -16.28 -11.16
CA TYR A 16 -27.90 -16.34 -12.17
C TYR A 16 -26.50 -16.22 -11.55
N GLY A 17 -26.38 -16.18 -10.22
CA GLY A 17 -25.11 -16.06 -9.49
C GLY A 17 -24.53 -14.63 -9.43
N SER A 18 -25.32 -13.63 -9.82
CA SER A 18 -24.95 -12.21 -9.79
C SER A 18 -25.22 -11.58 -8.44
N ALA A 19 -24.41 -10.62 -8.04
CA ALA A 19 -24.55 -9.92 -6.76
C ALA A 19 -25.72 -8.92 -6.77
N GLN A 20 -26.60 -9.04 -5.78
CA GLN A 20 -27.70 -8.13 -5.51
C GLN A 20 -27.58 -7.55 -4.09
N VAL A 21 -27.82 -6.25 -3.94
CA VAL A 21 -27.79 -5.59 -2.62
C VAL A 21 -29.04 -5.97 -1.82
N THR A 22 -28.87 -6.47 -0.59
CA THR A 22 -29.98 -6.78 0.33
C THR A 22 -30.36 -5.61 1.24
N THR A 23 -29.53 -4.57 1.26
CA THR A 23 -29.57 -3.46 2.22
C THR A 23 -29.89 -2.13 1.54
N GLU A 24 -30.97 -2.07 0.76
CA GLU A 24 -31.34 -0.88 -0.03
C GLU A 24 -31.40 0.43 0.80
N ASN A 25 -31.90 0.35 2.04
CA ASN A 25 -31.93 1.51 2.93
C ASN A 25 -30.52 2.03 3.25
N GLN A 26 -29.54 1.14 3.46
CA GLN A 26 -28.15 1.54 3.70
C GLN A 26 -27.56 2.23 2.47
N ILE A 27 -27.84 1.71 1.26
CA ILE A 27 -27.39 2.36 0.01
C ILE A 27 -28.02 3.75 -0.15
N LYS A 28 -29.29 3.94 0.21
CA LYS A 28 -29.95 5.27 0.18
C LYS A 28 -29.26 6.26 1.13
N TYR A 29 -28.97 5.85 2.36
CA TYR A 29 -28.23 6.69 3.31
C TYR A 29 -26.81 6.99 2.82
N LEU A 30 -26.12 5.97 2.30
CA LEU A 30 -24.76 6.11 1.80
C LEU A 30 -24.68 7.05 0.60
N ALA A 31 -25.60 6.92 -0.36
CA ALA A 31 -25.74 7.81 -1.51
C ALA A 31 -25.91 9.27 -1.07
N ARG A 32 -26.80 9.51 -0.08
CA ARG A 32 -26.97 10.85 0.51
C ARG A 32 -25.70 11.39 1.16
N LEU A 33 -24.97 10.56 1.92
CA LEU A 33 -23.74 10.97 2.59
C LEU A 33 -22.60 11.28 1.61
N LEU A 34 -22.53 10.55 0.49
CA LEU A 34 -21.53 10.76 -0.56
C LEU A 34 -21.95 11.82 -1.59
N GLY A 35 -23.20 12.27 -1.57
CA GLY A 35 -23.75 13.21 -2.56
C GLY A 35 -23.88 12.57 -3.95
N LEU A 36 -24.21 11.28 -4.01
CA LEU A 36 -24.35 10.49 -5.24
C LEU A 36 -25.81 10.07 -5.46
N ASP A 37 -26.14 9.74 -6.70
CA ASP A 37 -27.39 9.08 -7.03
C ASP A 37 -27.39 7.62 -6.55
N ASN A 38 -28.53 7.20 -6.00
CA ASN A 38 -28.69 5.86 -5.42
C ASN A 38 -28.49 4.74 -6.47
N SER A 39 -29.04 4.91 -7.67
CA SER A 39 -28.90 3.95 -8.78
C SER A 39 -27.46 3.80 -9.23
N VAL A 40 -26.73 4.90 -9.35
CA VAL A 40 -25.31 4.91 -9.78
C VAL A 40 -24.45 4.19 -8.77
N LEU A 41 -24.66 4.45 -7.47
CA LEU A 41 -23.90 3.76 -6.41
C LEU A 41 -24.20 2.27 -6.38
N GLN A 42 -25.46 1.88 -6.54
CA GLN A 42 -25.86 0.47 -6.57
C GLN A 42 -25.26 -0.26 -7.78
N GLU A 43 -25.34 0.32 -8.98
CA GLU A 43 -24.73 -0.23 -10.19
C GLU A 43 -23.21 -0.37 -10.02
N ALA A 44 -22.53 0.65 -9.50
CA ALA A 44 -21.09 0.62 -9.29
C ALA A 44 -20.62 -0.47 -8.30
N LEU A 45 -21.48 -0.86 -7.35
CA LEU A 45 -21.19 -1.92 -6.38
C LEU A 45 -21.55 -3.33 -6.88
N THR A 46 -22.33 -3.44 -7.96
CA THR A 46 -22.87 -4.73 -8.44
C THR A 46 -22.45 -5.07 -9.86
N HIS A 47 -21.94 -4.10 -10.62
CA HIS A 47 -21.54 -4.27 -12.01
C HIS A 47 -20.15 -3.70 -12.24
N LYS A 48 -19.38 -4.37 -13.10
CA LYS A 48 -18.14 -3.82 -13.66
C LYS A 48 -18.39 -3.33 -15.07
N LYS A 49 -17.80 -2.17 -15.38
CA LYS A 49 -17.81 -1.59 -16.71
C LYS A 49 -16.40 -1.67 -17.30
N ILE A 50 -16.26 -2.42 -18.40
CA ILE A 50 -15.01 -2.58 -19.13
C ILE A 50 -15.15 -1.85 -20.46
N ILE A 51 -14.18 -0.99 -20.77
CA ILE A 51 -14.11 -0.29 -22.06
C ILE A 51 -12.98 -0.92 -22.87
N ALA A 52 -13.33 -1.63 -23.94
CA ALA A 52 -12.36 -2.29 -24.82
C ALA A 52 -12.64 -1.91 -26.27
N LYS A 53 -11.62 -1.40 -26.97
CA LYS A 53 -11.69 -1.05 -28.42
C LYS A 53 -12.88 -0.14 -28.80
N GLY A 54 -13.32 0.73 -27.88
CA GLY A 54 -14.44 1.64 -28.11
C GLY A 54 -15.83 1.09 -27.74
N GLU A 55 -15.92 -0.20 -27.41
CA GLU A 55 -17.15 -0.82 -26.91
C GLU A 55 -17.18 -0.81 -25.38
N GLN A 56 -18.38 -0.56 -24.83
CA GLN A 56 -18.62 -0.60 -23.38
C GLN A 56 -19.34 -1.89 -23.03
N LEU A 57 -18.68 -2.75 -22.25
CA LEU A 57 -19.26 -3.98 -21.73
C LEU A 57 -19.56 -3.78 -20.24
N ILE A 58 -20.84 -3.89 -19.87
CA ILE A 58 -21.28 -3.90 -18.48
C ILE A 58 -21.62 -5.35 -18.15
N SER A 59 -21.00 -5.86 -17.08
CA SER A 59 -21.22 -7.25 -16.62
C SER A 59 -21.47 -7.25 -15.12
N PRO A 60 -22.37 -8.11 -14.62
CA PRO A 60 -22.61 -8.25 -13.19
C PRO A 60 -21.37 -8.82 -12.49
N LEU A 61 -21.21 -8.46 -11.23
CA LEU A 61 -20.19 -8.98 -10.31
C LEU A 61 -20.71 -10.22 -9.59
N SER A 62 -19.80 -11.14 -9.24
CA SER A 62 -20.10 -12.18 -8.25
C SER A 62 -20.24 -11.58 -6.85
N LEU A 63 -20.81 -12.35 -5.91
CA LEU A 63 -20.94 -11.95 -4.50
C LEU A 63 -19.59 -11.51 -3.88
N GLU A 64 -18.55 -12.27 -4.18
CA GLU A 64 -17.19 -12.02 -3.70
C GLU A 64 -16.62 -10.72 -4.31
N GLN A 65 -16.76 -10.55 -5.62
CA GLN A 65 -16.31 -9.35 -6.33
C GLN A 65 -17.03 -8.09 -5.85
N ALA A 66 -18.33 -8.16 -5.58
CA ALA A 66 -19.10 -7.04 -5.03
C ALA A 66 -18.63 -6.68 -3.60
N SER A 67 -18.29 -7.69 -2.80
CA SER A 67 -17.71 -7.48 -1.46
C SER A 67 -16.34 -6.81 -1.53
N TYR A 68 -15.47 -7.26 -2.44
CA TYR A 68 -14.19 -6.58 -2.70
C TYR A 68 -14.38 -5.15 -3.21
N ALA A 69 -15.35 -4.91 -4.10
CA ALA A 69 -15.64 -3.56 -4.60
C ALA A 69 -16.09 -2.62 -3.47
N ARG A 70 -16.95 -3.10 -2.55
CA ARG A 70 -17.35 -2.36 -1.34
C ARG A 70 -16.15 -2.01 -0.46
N ASP A 71 -15.30 -2.99 -0.17
CA ASP A 71 -14.16 -2.81 0.72
C ASP A 71 -13.09 -1.91 0.09
N ALA A 72 -12.84 -2.06 -1.22
CA ALA A 72 -11.98 -1.20 -1.99
C ALA A 72 -12.50 0.25 -2.00
N LEU A 73 -13.81 0.46 -2.18
CA LEU A 73 -14.41 1.78 -2.10
C LEU A 73 -14.26 2.39 -0.70
N ALA A 74 -14.49 1.62 0.37
CA ALA A 74 -14.32 2.08 1.74
C ALA A 74 -12.87 2.50 2.02
N LYS A 75 -11.90 1.66 1.66
CA LYS A 75 -10.46 1.95 1.78
C LYS A 75 -10.08 3.18 0.95
N ALA A 76 -10.58 3.30 -0.28
CA ALA A 76 -10.29 4.45 -1.15
C ALA A 76 -10.87 5.77 -0.61
N VAL A 77 -12.10 5.77 -0.12
CA VAL A 77 -12.73 6.95 0.49
C VAL A 77 -11.95 7.37 1.74
N TYR A 78 -11.60 6.41 2.62
CA TYR A 78 -10.79 6.70 3.81
C TYR A 78 -9.41 7.27 3.43
N GLY A 79 -8.67 6.60 2.54
CA GLY A 79 -7.35 7.03 2.09
C GLY A 79 -7.36 8.42 1.47
N ARG A 80 -8.31 8.71 0.56
CA ARG A 80 -8.46 10.04 -0.05
C ARG A 80 -8.84 11.11 0.97
N THR A 81 -9.66 10.79 1.96
CA THR A 81 -10.02 11.71 3.05
C THR A 81 -8.79 12.06 3.88
N PHE A 82 -7.97 11.06 4.21
CA PHE A 82 -6.71 11.27 4.93
C PHE A 82 -5.72 12.12 4.13
N SER A 83 -5.49 11.80 2.84
CA SER A 83 -4.63 12.61 1.97
C SER A 83 -5.14 14.06 1.83
N TRP A 84 -6.45 14.27 1.75
CA TRP A 84 -7.05 15.60 1.72
C TRP A 84 -6.79 16.36 3.03
N LEU A 85 -6.91 15.69 4.18
CA LEU A 85 -6.63 16.29 5.49
C LEU A 85 -5.17 16.75 5.57
N VAL A 86 -4.22 15.87 5.22
CA VAL A 86 -2.79 16.21 5.13
C VAL A 86 -2.58 17.40 4.20
N GLY A 87 -3.19 17.39 3.01
CA GLY A 87 -3.12 18.51 2.07
C GLY A 87 -3.70 19.82 2.61
N LYS A 88 -4.75 19.77 3.42
CA LYS A 88 -5.33 20.94 4.09
C LYS A 88 -4.40 21.51 5.16
N ILE A 89 -3.84 20.65 6.00
CA ILE A 89 -2.86 21.05 7.02
C ILE A 89 -1.63 21.67 6.35
N ASN A 90 -1.08 21.02 5.32
CA ASN A 90 0.07 21.53 4.57
C ASN A 90 -0.19 22.90 3.94
N LYS A 91 -1.39 23.12 3.37
CA LYS A 91 -1.77 24.45 2.85
C LYS A 91 -1.85 25.52 3.94
N SER A 92 -2.28 25.15 5.15
CA SER A 92 -2.34 26.08 6.29
C SER A 92 -0.96 26.43 6.84
N LEU A 93 0.00 25.51 6.75
CA LEU A 93 1.37 25.67 7.23
C LEU A 93 2.36 26.15 6.16
N ALA A 94 1.91 26.24 4.90
CA ALA A 94 2.76 26.60 3.78
C ALA A 94 3.44 27.95 4.01
N TYR A 95 4.77 27.97 3.82
CA TYR A 95 5.57 29.17 3.93
C TYR A 95 5.10 30.23 2.92
N LYS A 96 4.56 31.34 3.42
CA LYS A 96 4.20 32.48 2.58
C LYS A 96 5.46 33.31 2.40
N GLN A 97 6.08 33.20 1.23
CA GLN A 97 7.27 33.98 0.89
C GLN A 97 6.93 35.47 1.02
N THR A 98 7.51 36.15 2.01
CA THR A 98 7.46 37.61 2.06
C THR A 98 8.27 38.13 0.89
N GLU A 99 7.66 38.99 0.07
CA GLU A 99 8.22 39.58 -1.16
C GLU A 99 9.38 40.56 -0.89
N THR A 100 10.33 40.21 -0.01
CA THR A 100 11.55 41.00 0.16
C THR A 100 12.54 40.63 -0.94
N PRO A 101 12.77 41.52 -1.94
CA PRO A 101 13.70 41.24 -3.02
C PRO A 101 15.11 41.49 -2.49
N GLY A 102 15.93 40.44 -2.35
CA GLY A 102 17.37 40.63 -2.19
C GLY A 102 18.11 39.65 -1.26
N TRP A 103 17.44 38.91 -0.38
CA TRP A 103 18.14 37.99 0.53
C TRP A 103 17.85 36.52 0.19
N ARG A 104 18.87 35.88 -0.41
CA ARG A 104 19.11 34.45 -0.67
C ARG A 104 17.91 33.48 -0.60
N LYS A 105 17.55 32.94 -1.77
CA LYS A 105 16.71 31.76 -2.04
C LYS A 105 17.30 30.44 -1.50
N SER A 106 17.57 30.32 -0.20
CA SER A 106 17.90 29.02 0.39
C SER A 106 17.02 28.80 1.61
N SER A 107 15.91 28.09 1.40
CA SER A 107 15.12 27.55 2.50
C SER A 107 15.79 26.28 2.99
N THR A 108 16.50 26.34 4.12
CA THR A 108 16.90 25.15 4.85
C THR A 108 15.65 24.50 5.45
N VAL A 109 15.51 23.19 5.30
CA VAL A 109 14.39 22.42 5.86
C VAL A 109 14.95 21.43 6.87
N LEU A 110 14.37 21.42 8.07
CA LEU A 110 14.58 20.37 9.06
C LEU A 110 13.38 19.41 8.98
N GLY A 111 13.64 18.16 8.57
CA GLY A 111 12.62 17.12 8.53
C GLY A 111 12.63 16.30 9.81
N LEU A 112 11.45 16.05 10.36
CA LEU A 112 11.25 15.06 11.42
C LEU A 112 10.54 13.85 10.81
N LEU A 113 11.11 12.67 10.98
CA LEU A 113 10.54 11.41 10.51
C LEU A 113 10.11 10.59 11.73
N ASP A 114 8.80 10.41 11.88
CA ASP A 114 8.19 9.54 12.89
C ASP A 114 7.58 8.33 12.18
N ILE A 115 7.99 7.13 12.58
CA ILE A 115 7.69 5.87 11.91
C ILE A 115 7.34 4.80 12.93
N TYR A 116 6.51 3.85 12.51
CA TYR A 116 6.21 2.67 13.31
C TYR A 116 7.45 1.76 13.41
N GLY A 117 7.69 1.21 14.60
CA GLY A 117 8.76 0.24 14.82
C GLY A 117 8.44 -1.14 14.25
N PHE A 118 9.39 -2.07 14.41
CA PHE A 118 9.25 -3.46 13.97
C PHE A 118 8.12 -4.19 14.74
N GLU A 119 7.29 -4.96 14.04
CA GLU A 119 6.14 -5.67 14.60
C GLU A 119 6.32 -7.19 14.51
N VAL A 120 6.09 -7.89 15.62
CA VAL A 120 6.03 -9.36 15.66
C VAL A 120 4.83 -9.79 16.49
N PHE A 121 3.82 -10.29 15.80
CA PHE A 121 2.61 -10.83 16.43
C PHE A 121 2.52 -12.34 16.25
N GLN A 122 1.54 -12.96 16.93
CA GLN A 122 1.23 -14.39 16.74
C GLN A 122 0.79 -14.68 15.30
N HIS A 123 0.07 -13.75 14.69
CA HIS A 123 -0.33 -13.79 13.28
C HIS A 123 0.08 -12.48 12.62
N ASN A 124 0.98 -12.55 11.66
CA ASN A 124 1.46 -11.38 10.91
C ASN A 124 0.82 -11.41 9.52
N SER A 125 0.10 -10.34 9.17
CA SER A 125 -0.55 -10.17 7.87
C SER A 125 0.37 -9.40 6.90
N PHE A 126 -0.12 -9.12 5.70
CA PHE A 126 0.55 -8.29 4.70
C PHE A 126 0.91 -6.89 5.24
N GLU A 127 0.13 -6.35 6.17
CA GLU A 127 0.41 -5.07 6.83
C GLU A 127 1.71 -5.11 7.64
N GLN A 128 1.89 -6.13 8.50
CA GLN A 128 3.13 -6.33 9.27
C GLN A 128 4.31 -6.55 8.33
N PHE A 129 4.12 -7.30 7.25
CA PHE A 129 5.15 -7.49 6.23
C PHE A 129 5.62 -6.15 5.64
N CYS A 130 4.69 -5.27 5.25
CA CYS A 130 5.03 -3.93 4.76
C CYS A 130 5.74 -3.07 5.81
N ILE A 131 5.31 -3.11 7.07
CA ILE A 131 5.90 -2.36 8.19
C ILE A 131 7.34 -2.82 8.43
N ASN A 132 7.57 -4.13 8.52
CA ASN A 132 8.87 -4.70 8.78
C ASN A 132 9.83 -4.49 7.60
N TYR A 133 9.34 -4.59 6.36
CA TYR A 133 10.13 -4.26 5.19
C TYR A 133 10.58 -2.79 5.18
N CYS A 134 9.69 -1.85 5.54
CA CYS A 134 10.06 -0.44 5.67
C CYS A 134 11.17 -0.24 6.72
N ASN A 135 11.04 -0.89 7.88
CA ASN A 135 12.05 -0.85 8.93
C ASN A 135 13.40 -1.43 8.45
N GLU A 136 13.38 -2.53 7.70
CA GLU A 136 14.59 -3.14 7.13
C GLU A 136 15.32 -2.18 6.17
N LYS A 137 14.58 -1.47 5.32
CA LYS A 137 15.13 -0.45 4.40
C LYS A 137 15.77 0.71 5.15
N LEU A 138 15.14 1.15 6.24
CA LEU A 138 15.67 2.23 7.07
C LEU A 138 16.90 1.81 7.85
N GLN A 139 16.91 0.57 8.36
CA GLN A 139 18.07 -0.01 9.03
C GLN A 139 19.26 -0.13 8.07
N GLN A 140 19.03 -0.60 6.83
CA GLN A 140 20.05 -0.66 5.79
C GLN A 140 20.64 0.73 5.51
N LEU A 141 19.79 1.75 5.32
CA LEU A 141 20.24 3.12 5.08
C LEU A 141 21.04 3.67 6.27
N PHE A 142 20.58 3.41 7.50
CA PHE A 142 21.26 3.86 8.71
C PHE A 142 22.67 3.27 8.84
N ILE A 143 22.81 1.96 8.64
CA ILE A 143 24.11 1.28 8.70
C ILE A 143 25.05 1.81 7.61
N GLU A 144 24.56 1.94 6.37
CA GLU A 144 25.37 2.43 5.25
C GLU A 144 25.90 3.85 5.50
N LEU A 145 25.02 4.77 5.94
CA LEU A 145 25.40 6.16 6.22
C LEU A 145 26.35 6.26 7.41
N THR A 146 26.09 5.50 8.48
CA THR A 146 26.94 5.52 9.69
C THR A 146 28.33 5.01 9.36
N LEU A 147 28.45 3.83 8.74
CA LEU A 147 29.76 3.25 8.41
C LEU A 147 30.54 4.13 7.44
N LYS A 148 29.87 4.72 6.45
CA LYS A 148 30.51 5.65 5.52
C LYS A 148 31.03 6.90 6.24
N SER A 149 30.23 7.49 7.12
CA SER A 149 30.65 8.68 7.89
C SER A 149 31.85 8.38 8.78
N GLU A 150 31.87 7.23 9.45
CA GLU A 150 33.00 6.81 10.30
C GLU A 150 34.27 6.55 9.46
N GLN A 151 34.14 5.91 8.30
CA GLN A 151 35.27 5.69 7.38
C GLN A 151 35.88 7.01 6.89
N GLU A 152 35.04 7.97 6.51
CA GLU A 152 35.47 9.30 6.07
C GLU A 152 36.22 10.06 7.18
N GLU A 153 35.75 9.97 8.42
CA GLU A 153 36.41 10.59 9.57
C GLU A 153 37.77 9.94 9.87
N TYR A 154 37.85 8.60 9.87
CA TYR A 154 39.11 7.88 10.08
C TYR A 154 40.15 8.23 9.01
N GLU A 155 39.75 8.34 7.75
CA GLU A 155 40.62 8.76 6.65
C GLU A 155 41.09 10.22 6.85
N ALA A 156 40.18 11.12 7.26
CA ALA A 156 40.50 12.51 7.51
C ALA A 156 41.50 12.70 8.66
N GLU A 157 41.42 11.87 9.70
CA GLU A 157 42.36 11.87 10.83
C GLU A 157 43.64 11.06 10.56
N GLY A 158 43.73 10.36 9.42
CA GLY A 158 44.87 9.51 9.07
C GLY A 158 44.99 8.25 9.92
N ILE A 159 43.88 7.78 10.49
CA ILE A 159 43.77 6.58 11.31
C ILE A 159 43.45 5.37 10.40
N ALA A 160 44.11 4.24 10.64
CA ALA A 160 43.84 3.02 9.88
C ALA A 160 42.42 2.49 10.19
N TRP A 161 41.64 2.23 9.14
CA TRP A 161 40.31 1.64 9.27
C TRP A 161 40.37 0.14 9.59
N GLU A 162 39.66 -0.27 10.63
CA GLU A 162 39.43 -1.68 10.96
C GLU A 162 38.02 -2.11 10.51
N PRO A 163 37.89 -3.11 9.62
CA PRO A 163 36.57 -3.55 9.15
C PRO A 163 35.70 -4.10 10.28
N VAL A 164 34.54 -3.45 10.50
CA VAL A 164 33.52 -3.92 11.44
C VAL A 164 32.64 -4.96 10.77
N GLN A 165 32.39 -6.08 11.46
CA GLN A 165 31.41 -7.08 11.02
C GLN A 165 29.99 -6.64 11.39
N TYR A 166 29.09 -6.65 10.42
CA TYR A 166 27.67 -6.34 10.62
C TYR A 166 26.81 -7.19 9.69
N PHE A 167 25.52 -7.30 10.01
CA PHE A 167 24.57 -7.97 9.13
C PHE A 167 24.19 -7.04 7.96
N ASN A 168 24.34 -7.52 6.72
CA ASN A 168 23.99 -6.74 5.55
C ASN A 168 22.49 -6.86 5.26
N ASN A 169 21.68 -5.93 5.78
CA ASN A 169 20.22 -5.88 5.60
C ASN A 169 19.80 -5.79 4.12
N LYS A 170 20.69 -5.39 3.21
CA LYS A 170 20.43 -5.37 1.77
C LYS A 170 19.96 -6.73 1.23
N ILE A 171 20.49 -7.84 1.76
CA ILE A 171 20.08 -9.18 1.29
C ILE A 171 18.59 -9.45 1.55
N ILE A 172 18.05 -8.93 2.67
CA ILE A 172 16.63 -9.04 3.00
C ILE A 172 15.80 -8.05 2.18
N CYS A 173 16.30 -6.82 1.99
CA CYS A 173 15.65 -5.84 1.14
C CYS A 173 15.49 -6.35 -0.30
N ASP A 174 16.56 -6.90 -0.86
CA ASP A 174 16.57 -7.44 -2.23
C ASP A 174 15.62 -8.64 -2.36
N LEU A 175 15.55 -9.53 -1.36
CA LEU A 175 14.58 -10.62 -1.32
C LEU A 175 13.12 -10.13 -1.45
N VAL A 176 12.81 -8.95 -0.91
CA VAL A 176 11.46 -8.39 -0.96
C VAL A 176 11.22 -7.61 -2.26
N GLU A 177 12.17 -6.77 -2.69
CA GLU A 177 11.95 -5.73 -3.71
C GLU A 177 12.54 -6.04 -5.09
N GLU A 178 13.35 -7.10 -5.25
CA GLU A 178 13.98 -7.42 -6.54
C GLU A 178 12.92 -7.59 -7.63
N LYS A 179 13.12 -6.92 -8.77
CA LYS A 179 12.19 -7.01 -9.90
C LYS A 179 12.16 -8.43 -10.44
N PHE A 180 10.96 -8.94 -10.71
CA PHE A 180 10.71 -10.28 -11.28
C PHE A 180 11.09 -11.47 -10.39
N LYS A 181 11.63 -11.24 -9.18
CA LYS A 181 12.06 -12.34 -8.28
C LYS A 181 11.74 -12.09 -6.81
N GLY A 182 11.60 -10.84 -6.40
CA GLY A 182 11.27 -10.49 -5.04
C GLY A 182 9.83 -10.84 -4.69
N ILE A 183 9.57 -10.98 -3.40
CA ILE A 183 8.25 -11.37 -2.86
C ILE A 183 7.13 -10.47 -3.42
N ILE A 184 7.35 -9.16 -3.51
CA ILE A 184 6.33 -8.23 -4.05
C ILE A 184 6.08 -8.47 -5.54
N SER A 185 7.13 -8.73 -6.33
CA SER A 185 6.96 -9.04 -7.77
C SER A 185 6.15 -10.32 -7.97
N ILE A 186 6.43 -11.35 -7.17
CA ILE A 186 5.71 -12.63 -7.23
C ILE A 186 4.24 -12.44 -6.82
N LEU A 187 3.98 -11.63 -5.78
CA LEU A 187 2.62 -11.31 -5.36
C LEU A 187 1.83 -10.57 -6.45
N ASP A 188 2.46 -9.58 -7.09
CA ASP A 188 1.84 -8.83 -8.20
C ASP A 188 1.53 -9.75 -9.39
N GLU A 189 2.44 -10.67 -9.73
CA GLU A 189 2.25 -11.65 -10.79
C GLU A 189 1.08 -12.60 -10.51
N GLU A 190 0.97 -13.13 -9.28
CA GLU A 190 -0.15 -13.98 -8.89
C GLU A 190 -1.48 -13.22 -8.87
N CYS A 191 -1.49 -11.96 -8.45
CA CYS A 191 -2.70 -11.12 -8.49
C CYS A 191 -3.18 -10.83 -9.92
N LEU A 192 -2.28 -10.81 -10.91
CA LEU A 192 -2.60 -10.51 -12.32
C LEU A 192 -2.85 -11.77 -13.16
N ARG A 193 -2.60 -12.97 -12.61
CA ARG A 193 -2.73 -14.24 -13.31
C ARG A 193 -4.19 -14.50 -13.73
N PRO A 194 -4.43 -14.99 -14.97
CA PRO A 194 -5.74 -15.51 -15.34
C PRO A 194 -6.02 -16.86 -14.65
N GLY A 195 -7.12 -16.96 -13.89
CA GLY A 195 -7.53 -18.18 -13.19
C GLY A 195 -7.87 -17.92 -11.73
N GLU A 196 -8.02 -18.98 -10.94
CA GLU A 196 -8.19 -18.90 -9.49
C GLU A 196 -6.82 -18.75 -8.82
N ALA A 197 -6.42 -17.51 -8.52
CA ALA A 197 -5.28 -17.22 -7.67
C ALA A 197 -5.70 -17.37 -6.20
N THR A 198 -4.88 -18.08 -5.41
CA THR A 198 -5.13 -18.31 -3.98
C THR A 198 -3.85 -18.07 -3.17
N ASP A 199 -3.98 -17.91 -1.86
CA ASP A 199 -2.83 -17.78 -0.96
C ASP A 199 -1.90 -19.01 -1.06
N THR A 200 -2.46 -20.20 -1.29
CA THR A 200 -1.69 -21.44 -1.48
C THR A 200 -0.89 -21.42 -2.77
N THR A 201 -1.47 -20.99 -3.90
CA THR A 201 -0.73 -20.90 -5.17
C THR A 201 0.36 -19.85 -5.11
N PHE A 202 0.14 -18.77 -4.35
CA PHE A 202 1.18 -17.79 -4.06
C PHE A 202 2.33 -18.39 -3.23
N LEU A 203 2.01 -19.13 -2.16
CA LEU A 203 3.03 -19.81 -1.35
C LEU A 203 3.85 -20.80 -2.17
N GLU A 204 3.21 -21.63 -3.00
CA GLU A 204 3.87 -22.55 -3.93
C GLU A 204 4.82 -21.79 -4.86
N LYS A 205 4.40 -20.65 -5.40
CA LYS A 205 5.22 -19.81 -6.28
C LYS A 205 6.44 -19.21 -5.57
N LEU A 206 6.29 -18.80 -4.32
CA LEU A 206 7.41 -18.36 -3.49
C LEU A 206 8.41 -19.50 -3.27
N GLU A 207 7.93 -20.70 -2.92
CA GLU A 207 8.79 -21.87 -2.73
C GLU A 207 9.50 -22.30 -4.02
N GLU A 208 8.88 -22.15 -5.18
CA GLU A 208 9.53 -22.43 -6.45
C GLU A 208 10.66 -21.44 -6.77
N THR A 209 10.45 -20.16 -6.42
CA THR A 209 11.28 -19.07 -6.94
C THR A 209 12.42 -18.67 -6.00
N ILE A 210 12.17 -18.64 -4.67
CA ILE A 210 13.09 -18.07 -3.68
C ILE A 210 13.50 -19.03 -2.56
N LYS A 211 13.14 -20.31 -2.62
CA LYS A 211 13.46 -21.32 -1.58
C LYS A 211 14.94 -21.58 -1.35
N SER A 212 15.79 -21.26 -2.32
CA SER A 212 17.26 -21.35 -2.16
C SER A 212 17.86 -20.16 -1.43
N HIS A 213 17.06 -19.11 -1.14
CA HIS A 213 17.56 -17.92 -0.47
C HIS A 213 17.88 -18.21 1.01
N PRO A 214 19.10 -17.88 1.50
CA PRO A 214 19.53 -18.24 2.86
C PRO A 214 18.65 -17.73 4.01
N HIS A 215 17.86 -16.69 3.75
CA HIS A 215 16.99 -16.03 4.73
C HIS A 215 15.50 -16.24 4.46
N PHE A 216 15.14 -17.16 3.56
CA PHE A 216 13.74 -17.55 3.33
C PHE A 216 13.48 -18.93 3.94
N LEU A 217 12.39 -19.03 4.70
CA LEU A 217 11.94 -20.27 5.34
C LEU A 217 10.42 -20.36 5.22
N THR A 218 9.92 -21.55 4.89
CA THR A 218 8.49 -21.91 4.89
C THR A 218 8.20 -23.04 5.87
#